data_AF-A0A2G8LPP7-F1
#
_entry.id   AF-A0A2G8LPP7-F1
#
_cell.length_a   1.000
_cell.length_b   1.000
_cell.length_c   1.000
_cell.angle_alpha   90.00
_cell.angle_beta   90.00
_cell.angle_gamma   90.00
#
_symmetry.space_group_name_H-M   'P 1'
#
loop_
_entity.id
_entity.type
_entity.pdbx_description
1 polymer ?
#
loop_
_entity_poly.entity_id
_entity_poly.type
_entity_poly.pdbx_seq_one_letter_code
_entity_poly.pdbx_strand_id
1 'polypeptide(L)'
;MKGKPEVVYESKDTPMLIYLNTHAALDQMRQQAETDGSRGPRVMVVGPGDVGKSTLCRLLLNYAARIGRKPTFIDLDIGQNAISVPGTMGSLLVERIADVEEGFSLTAPLVYHFGATTHPTT
;
A
#
# COMPACT_ATOMS: atom_id res chain seq x y z
N MET A 1 10.36 -18.05 -14.90
CA MET A 1 11.78 -18.25 -14.55
C MET A 1 11.90 -19.48 -13.66
N LYS A 2 12.87 -20.40 -13.88
CA LYS A 2 13.16 -21.53 -12.97
C LYS A 2 14.55 -21.32 -12.37
N GLY A 3 14.66 -21.32 -11.04
CA GLY A 3 15.90 -21.13 -10.30
C GLY A 3 15.91 -21.99 -9.04
N LYS A 4 17.10 -22.23 -8.46
CA LYS A 4 17.24 -23.01 -7.22
C LYS A 4 16.85 -22.12 -6.03
N PRO A 5 15.78 -22.42 -5.28
CA PRO A 5 15.38 -21.63 -4.12
C PRO A 5 16.30 -21.89 -2.93
N GLU A 6 16.51 -20.87 -2.09
CA GLU A 6 17.21 -21.03 -0.81
C GLU A 6 16.34 -21.80 0.20
N VAL A 7 15.04 -21.49 0.25
CA VAL A 7 14.02 -22.15 1.08
C VAL A 7 12.70 -22.22 0.33
N VAL A 8 11.96 -23.32 0.47
CA VAL A 8 10.57 -23.47 0.02
C VAL A 8 9.76 -24.09 1.15
N TYR A 9 8.70 -23.42 1.58
CA TYR A 9 7.75 -23.96 2.54
C TYR A 9 6.34 -23.45 2.23
N GLU A 10 5.32 -24.14 2.72
CA GLU A 10 3.92 -23.75 2.62
C GLU A 10 3.40 -23.42 4.03
N SER A 11 2.90 -22.19 4.23
CA SER A 11 2.24 -21.80 5.49
C SER A 11 0.75 -22.10 5.43
N LYS A 12 0.21 -22.76 6.45
CA LYS A 12 -1.23 -22.97 6.61
C LYS A 12 -1.92 -21.84 7.35
N ASP A 13 -1.19 -21.17 8.24
CA ASP A 13 -1.70 -20.06 9.03
C ASP A 13 -1.30 -18.74 8.37
N THR A 14 -2.32 -18.01 7.90
CA THR A 14 -2.12 -16.69 7.29
C THR A 14 -3.20 -15.72 7.75
N PRO A 15 -2.87 -14.43 7.98
CA PRO A 15 -3.85 -13.41 8.37
C PRO A 15 -4.69 -12.91 7.19
N MET A 16 -4.79 -13.65 6.08
CA MET A 16 -5.41 -13.19 4.83
C MET A 16 -6.89 -12.84 4.97
N LEU A 17 -7.63 -13.56 5.83
CA LEU A 17 -9.02 -13.24 6.13
C LEU A 17 -9.17 -11.88 6.80
N ILE A 18 -8.25 -11.50 7.68
CA ILE A 18 -8.27 -10.21 8.36
C ILE A 18 -8.10 -9.10 7.31
N TYR A 19 -7.13 -9.24 6.40
CA TYR A 19 -6.90 -8.24 5.34
C TYR A 19 -8.08 -8.10 4.39
N LEU A 20 -8.74 -9.21 4.03
CA LEU A 20 -9.93 -9.18 3.20
C LEU A 20 -11.10 -8.49 3.91
N ASN A 21 -11.33 -8.81 5.18
CA ASN A 21 -12.38 -8.19 5.99
C ASN A 21 -12.13 -6.70 6.18
N THR A 22 -10.88 -6.29 6.40
CA THR A 22 -10.49 -4.87 6.45
C THR A 22 -10.81 -4.18 5.12
N HIS A 23 -10.48 -4.79 3.98
CA HIS A 23 -10.81 -4.24 2.67
C HIS A 23 -12.33 -4.09 2.48
N ALA A 24 -13.12 -5.11 2.85
CA ALA A 24 -14.57 -5.08 2.75
C ALA A 24 -15.19 -3.95 3.59
N ALA A 25 -14.73 -3.77 4.84
CA ALA A 25 -15.17 -2.67 5.69
C ALA A 25 -14.83 -1.30 5.08
N LEU A 26 -13.63 -1.14 4.52
CA LEU A 26 -13.24 0.10 3.84
C LEU A 26 -14.07 0.37 2.60
N ASP A 27 -14.48 -0.66 1.86
CA ASP A 27 -15.35 -0.48 0.70
C ASP A 27 -16.77 -0.08 1.10
N GLN A 28 -17.31 -0.67 2.16
CA GLN A 28 -18.60 -0.25 2.73
C GLN A 28 -18.57 1.23 3.14
N MET A 29 -17.50 1.68 3.80
CA MET A 29 -17.32 3.10 4.14
C MET A 29 -17.26 4.00 2.89
N ARG A 30 -16.68 3.52 1.78
CA ARG A 30 -16.67 4.27 0.50
C ARG A 30 -18.08 4.39 -0.08
N GLN A 31 -18.84 3.31 -0.12
CA GLN A 31 -20.21 3.31 -0.65
C GLN A 31 -21.13 4.25 0.14
N GLN A 32 -20.99 4.25 1.47
CA GLN A 32 -21.71 5.18 2.33
C GLN A 32 -21.31 6.64 2.02
N ALA A 33 -20.00 6.91 1.91
CA ALA A 33 -19.51 8.25 1.58
C ALA A 33 -20.00 8.75 0.21
N GLU A 34 -20.07 7.87 -0.79
CA GLU A 34 -20.64 8.18 -2.11
C GLU A 34 -22.13 8.54 -2.04
N THR A 35 -22.88 7.83 -1.21
CA THR A 35 -24.31 8.09 -0.98
C THR A 35 -24.53 9.43 -0.27
N ASP A 36 -23.68 9.73 0.71
CA ASP A 36 -23.77 10.95 1.52
C ASP A 36 -23.11 12.18 0.85
N GLY A 37 -22.49 12.01 -0.32
CA GLY A 37 -21.70 13.05 -0.98
C GLY A 37 -20.49 13.51 -0.17
N SER A 38 -19.98 12.65 0.73
CA SER A 38 -18.86 12.94 1.62
C SER A 38 -17.55 12.31 1.12
N ARG A 39 -16.45 12.49 1.86
CA ARG A 39 -15.15 11.95 1.47
C ARG A 39 -15.02 10.49 1.93
N GLY A 40 -14.45 9.64 1.08
CA GLY A 40 -14.12 8.27 1.45
C GLY A 40 -13.09 8.15 2.59
N PRO A 41 -12.89 6.93 3.14
CA PRO A 41 -12.03 6.69 4.29
C PRO A 41 -10.56 7.00 4.01
N ARG A 42 -9.87 7.51 5.03
CA ARG A 42 -8.41 7.71 5.05
C ARG A 42 -7.81 6.78 6.09
N VAL A 43 -6.87 5.94 5.67
CA VAL A 43 -6.29 4.90 6.52
C VAL A 43 -4.79 5.14 6.64
N MET A 44 -4.29 5.14 7.86
CA MET A 44 -2.86 5.18 8.16
C MET A 44 -2.47 3.84 8.77
N VAL A 45 -1.47 3.18 8.19
CA VAL A 45 -0.91 1.94 8.72
C VAL A 45 0.32 2.28 9.56
N VAL A 46 0.29 1.91 10.84
CA VAL A 46 1.35 2.22 11.80
C VAL A 46 1.87 0.95 12.46
N GLY A 47 3.14 0.98 12.87
CA GLY A 47 3.80 -0.13 13.56
C GLY A 47 5.32 -0.02 13.45
N PRO A 48 6.06 -0.82 14.22
CA PRO A 48 7.52 -0.84 14.18
C PRO A 48 8.05 -1.32 12.83
N GLY A 49 9.38 -1.29 12.64
CA GLY A 49 10.05 -1.85 11.47
C GLY A 49 9.68 -3.32 11.25
N ASP A 50 9.69 -3.76 9.99
CA ASP A 50 9.63 -5.19 9.60
C ASP A 50 8.39 -6.00 10.02
N VAL A 51 7.26 -5.35 10.32
CA VAL A 51 5.97 -6.03 10.62
C VAL A 51 5.04 -6.21 9.40
N GLY A 52 5.53 -5.95 8.18
CA GLY A 52 4.75 -6.15 6.95
C GLY A 52 3.77 -5.03 6.59
N LYS A 53 4.00 -3.80 7.09
CA LYS A 53 3.14 -2.62 6.79
C LYS A 53 2.99 -2.38 5.29
N SER A 54 4.09 -2.37 4.54
CA SER A 54 4.09 -2.16 3.09
C SER A 54 3.36 -3.28 2.35
N THR A 55 3.49 -4.53 2.82
CA THR A 55 2.74 -5.68 2.31
C THR A 55 1.24 -5.52 2.50
N LEU A 56 0.80 -5.08 3.69
CA LEU A 56 -0.60 -4.80 3.97
C LEU A 56 -1.14 -3.69 3.06
N CYS A 57 -0.41 -2.58 2.91
CA CYS A 57 -0.79 -1.49 2.00
C CYS A 57 -0.97 -2.02 0.56
N ARG A 58 0.00 -2.79 0.05
CA ARG A 58 -0.06 -3.37 -1.31
C ARG A 58 -1.28 -4.28 -1.48
N LEU A 59 -1.60 -5.12 -0.48
CA LEU A 59 -2.78 -5.99 -0.52
C LEU A 59 -4.09 -5.20 -0.56
N LEU A 60 -4.27 -4.22 0.33
CA LEU A 60 -5.49 -3.41 0.39
C LEU A 60 -5.70 -2.59 -0.90
N LEU A 61 -4.62 -2.04 -1.45
CA LEU A 61 -4.64 -1.29 -2.72
C LEU A 61 -4.99 -2.20 -3.90
N ASN A 62 -4.40 -3.40 -3.96
CA ASN A 62 -4.70 -4.38 -5.00
C ASN A 62 -6.16 -4.86 -4.94
N TYR A 63 -6.69 -5.12 -3.75
CA TYR A 63 -8.11 -5.47 -3.61
C TYR A 63 -9.02 -4.34 -4.08
N ALA A 64 -8.71 -3.09 -3.73
CA ALA A 64 -9.44 -1.92 -4.21
C ALA A 64 -9.39 -1.76 -5.73
N ALA A 65 -8.20 -1.84 -6.33
CA ALA A 65 -8.05 -1.77 -7.78
C ALA A 65 -8.80 -2.91 -8.50
N ARG A 66 -8.82 -4.11 -7.91
CA ARG A 66 -9.50 -5.29 -8.47
C ARG A 66 -11.03 -5.11 -8.59
N ILE A 67 -11.64 -4.34 -7.70
CA ILE A 67 -13.08 -4.02 -7.76
C ILE A 67 -13.35 -2.66 -8.44
N GLY A 68 -12.37 -2.09 -9.14
CA GLY A 68 -12.51 -0.86 -9.91
C GLY A 68 -12.41 0.44 -9.10
N ARG A 69 -12.01 0.38 -7.82
CA ARG A 69 -11.74 1.58 -7.02
C ARG A 69 -10.37 2.16 -7.40
N LYS A 70 -10.22 3.48 -7.21
CA LYS A 70 -8.98 4.21 -7.50
C LYS A 70 -8.44 4.93 -6.25
N PRO A 71 -7.93 4.20 -5.24
CA PRO A 71 -7.42 4.84 -4.03
C PRO A 71 -6.12 5.61 -4.29
N THR A 72 -5.90 6.67 -3.52
CA THR A 72 -4.61 7.35 -3.44
C THR A 72 -3.74 6.66 -2.40
N PHE A 73 -2.59 6.13 -2.83
CA PHE A 73 -1.54 5.63 -1.95
C PHE A 73 -0.59 6.76 -1.59
N ILE A 74 -0.20 6.85 -0.33
CA ILE A 74 0.77 7.82 0.18
C ILE A 74 1.84 7.03 0.91
N ASP A 75 3.08 7.17 0.47
CA ASP A 75 4.25 6.60 1.11
C ASP A 75 5.00 7.68 1.90
N LEU A 76 5.04 7.49 3.21
CA LEU A 76 5.70 8.38 4.16
C LEU A 76 7.02 7.78 4.68
N ASP A 77 7.40 6.57 4.25
CA ASP A 77 8.66 5.96 4.65
C ASP A 77 9.80 6.53 3.80
N ILE A 78 10.54 7.46 4.39
CA ILE A 78 11.69 8.11 3.75
C ILE A 78 12.91 7.18 3.62
N GLY A 79 12.94 6.06 4.34
CA GLY A 79 14.03 5.08 4.28
C GLY A 79 13.82 4.04 3.19
N GLN A 80 12.60 3.48 3.11
CA GLN A 80 12.22 2.44 2.16
C GLN A 80 10.96 2.82 1.37
N ASN A 81 11.13 3.73 0.41
CA ASN A 81 10.04 4.25 -0.40
C ASN A 81 9.75 3.35 -1.62
N ALA A 82 8.47 3.04 -1.87
CA ALA A 82 7.99 2.26 -3.02
C ALA A 82 7.64 3.10 -4.27
N ILE A 83 7.67 4.42 -4.15
CA ILE A 83 7.22 5.40 -5.17
C ILE A 83 8.40 6.12 -5.82
N SER A 84 9.46 6.42 -5.08
CA SER A 84 10.60 7.22 -5.55
C SER A 84 11.89 6.86 -4.80
N VAL A 85 12.96 7.62 -5.02
CA VAL A 85 14.27 7.43 -4.39
C VAL A 85 14.21 7.64 -2.86
N PRO A 86 15.11 7.00 -2.08
CA PRO A 86 15.23 7.25 -0.66
C PRO A 86 15.37 8.74 -0.33
N GLY A 87 14.83 9.14 0.82
CA GLY A 87 14.78 10.54 1.25
C GLY A 87 13.64 11.35 0.61
N THR A 88 12.61 10.68 0.11
CA THR A 88 11.40 11.31 -0.43
C THR A 88 10.14 10.78 0.24
N MET A 89 9.09 11.59 0.25
CA MET A 89 7.72 11.16 0.50
C MET A 89 6.93 11.26 -0.80
N GLY A 90 6.11 10.26 -1.09
CA GLY A 90 5.43 10.16 -2.38
C GLY A 90 3.92 9.92 -2.25
N SER A 91 3.16 10.28 -3.27
CA SER A 91 1.80 9.76 -3.43
C SER A 91 1.54 9.35 -4.87
N LEU A 92 0.67 8.35 -5.02
CA LEU A 92 0.34 7.71 -6.28
C LEU A 92 -1.16 7.39 -6.34
N LEU A 93 -1.78 7.65 -7.49
CA LEU A 93 -3.13 7.15 -7.77
C LEU A 93 -3.04 5.69 -8.25
N VAL A 94 -3.62 4.76 -7.50
CA VAL A 94 -3.61 3.34 -7.87
C VAL A 94 -4.83 3.02 -8.73
N GLU A 95 -4.64 2.89 -10.03
CA GLU A 95 -5.72 2.58 -10.98
C GLU A 95 -5.76 1.13 -11.44
N ARG A 96 -4.65 0.41 -11.31
CA ARG A 96 -4.47 -0.97 -11.74
C ARG A 96 -3.82 -1.78 -10.64
N ILE A 97 -4.09 -3.08 -10.65
CA ILE A 97 -3.41 -4.04 -9.76
C ILE A 97 -1.91 -3.94 -10.02
N ALA A 98 -1.12 -4.01 -8.96
CA ALA A 98 0.33 -4.04 -9.05
C ALA A 98 0.80 -5.21 -9.92
N ASP A 99 1.78 -4.95 -10.78
CA ASP A 99 2.58 -6.00 -11.38
C ASP A 99 3.28 -6.81 -10.28
N VAL A 100 3.49 -8.11 -10.51
CA VAL A 100 4.08 -9.01 -9.51
C VAL A 100 5.53 -8.63 -9.24
N GLU A 101 6.29 -8.29 -10.28
CA GLU A 101 7.70 -7.96 -10.23
C GLU A 101 7.92 -6.45 -10.01
N GLU A 102 7.25 -5.61 -10.81
CA GLU A 102 7.51 -4.16 -10.85
C GLU A 102 6.69 -3.35 -9.83
N GLY A 103 5.60 -3.90 -9.29
CA GLY A 103 4.74 -3.18 -8.35
C GLY A 103 3.72 -2.26 -9.05
N PHE A 104 3.41 -1.11 -8.45
CA PHE A 104 2.41 -0.19 -8.99
C PHE A 104 2.96 0.69 -10.11
N SER A 105 2.14 0.94 -11.14
CA SER A 105 2.45 1.86 -12.23
C SER A 105 2.65 3.29 -11.70
N LEU A 106 3.85 3.85 -11.87
CA LEU A 106 4.22 5.19 -11.39
C LEU A 106 3.74 6.30 -12.34
N THR A 107 2.43 6.43 -12.54
CA THR A 107 1.86 7.46 -13.41
C THR A 107 1.69 8.78 -12.65
N ALA A 108 2.46 9.80 -13.03
CA ALA A 108 2.42 11.16 -12.45
C ALA A 108 2.40 11.19 -10.90
N PRO A 109 3.39 10.58 -10.22
CA PRO A 109 3.46 10.61 -8.77
C PRO A 109 3.73 12.04 -8.26
N LEU A 110 3.14 12.38 -7.12
CA LEU A 110 3.50 13.60 -6.40
C LEU A 110 4.61 13.25 -5.40
N VAL A 111 5.78 13.86 -5.56
CA VAL A 111 6.97 13.54 -4.76
C VAL A 111 7.52 14.79 -4.10
N TYR A 112 7.80 14.69 -2.81
CA TYR A 112 8.46 15.72 -2.01
C TYR A 112 9.82 15.21 -1.53
N HIS A 113 10.88 15.97 -1.76
CA HIS A 113 12.22 15.66 -1.28
C HIS A 113 12.35 16.07 0.19
N PHE A 114 12.58 15.10 1.07
CA PHE A 114 12.78 15.30 2.50
C PHE A 114 14.23 15.68 2.83
N GLY A 115 15.21 15.11 2.10
CA GLY A 115 16.63 15.44 2.27
C GLY A 115 17.35 14.67 3.38
N ALA A 116 16.70 13.65 3.97
CA ALA A 116 17.31 12.71 4.90
C ALA A 116 16.63 11.33 4.78
N THR A 117 17.32 10.26 5.14
CA THR A 117 16.81 8.87 5.07
C THR A 117 16.27 8.37 6.40
N THR A 118 16.39 9.18 7.46
CA THR A 118 15.88 8.89 8.80
C THR A 118 15.15 10.11 9.34
N HIS A 119 14.07 9.88 10.07
CA HIS A 119 13.38 10.98 10.73
C HIS A 119 14.30 11.58 11.80
N PRO A 120 14.32 12.92 11.97
CA PRO A 120 15.05 13.53 13.07
C PRO A 120 14.48 13.01 14.39
N THR A 121 15.30 12.31 15.17
CA THR A 121 14.99 11.98 16.56
C THR A 121 15.02 13.26 17.39
N THR A 122 13.87 13.63 17.97
CA THR A 122 13.79 14.61 19.06
C THR A 122 14.39 14.04 20.34
#